data_AF-A0AAN6M9B1-F1
#
_entry.id   AF-A0AAN6M9B1-F1
#
_cell.length_a   1.000
_cell.length_b   1.000
_cell.length_c   1.000
_cell.angle_alpha   90.00
_cell.angle_beta   90.00
_cell.angle_gamma   90.00
#
_symmetry.space_group_name_H-M   'P 1'
#
loop_
_entity.id
_entity.type
_entity.pdbx_description
1 polymer ?
#
loop_
_entity_poly.entity_id
_entity_poly.type
_entity_poly.pdbx_seq_one_letter_code
_entity_poly.pdbx_strand_id
1 'polypeptide(L)'
;PITPATIENHTMGNSLLRYLQIKMHPAIAAKIYETIIVIGSYSRSRPSIIFEGEKCDKPFNWQRPTARVVGNQLWIECFPGYDHTEHYAELIASYLEILHQQGHKLTRGSDVCFIPSSCSDTQDALNATNLDELPTEVDTVVLGLVHRLGRLSSATDWKGDGCFGWAVRQFNGREVAFVGFRPSFWGDIAGEVIHYIASRCSRVDEFLYFGKLGSVSVTVAGVYCDYLMTTLRV
;
A
#
# COMPACT_ATOMS: atom_id res chain seq x y z
N PRO A 1 4.75 16.13 -13.20
CA PRO A 1 3.36 16.65 -13.19
C PRO A 1 2.41 15.45 -13.19
N ILE A 2 1.47 15.40 -12.25
CA ILE A 2 0.52 14.28 -12.16
C ILE A 2 -0.40 14.32 -13.39
N THR A 3 -0.57 13.18 -14.05
CA THR A 3 -1.49 13.05 -15.19
C THR A 3 -2.70 12.23 -14.73
N PRO A 4 -3.87 12.84 -14.49
CA PRO A 4 -5.04 12.11 -14.02
C PRO A 4 -5.57 11.17 -15.11
N ALA A 5 -5.97 9.98 -14.68
CA ALA A 5 -6.67 9.02 -15.51
C ALA A 5 -8.17 9.34 -15.56
N THR A 6 -8.80 9.08 -16.70
CA THR A 6 -10.24 9.20 -16.93
C THR A 6 -10.84 7.83 -17.24
N ILE A 7 -12.17 7.76 -17.33
CA ILE A 7 -12.88 6.52 -17.68
C ILE A 7 -12.49 6.06 -19.10
N GLU A 8 -12.18 6.98 -20.01
CA GLU A 8 -11.89 6.72 -21.42
C GLU A 8 -10.46 6.23 -21.65
N ASN A 9 -9.50 6.66 -20.84
CA ASN A 9 -8.08 6.38 -21.06
C ASN A 9 -7.49 5.30 -20.12
N HIS A 10 -8.25 4.83 -19.14
CA HIS A 10 -7.80 3.85 -18.16
C HIS A 10 -8.29 2.43 -18.48
N THR A 11 -7.44 1.42 -18.28
CA THR A 11 -7.75 0.00 -18.58
C THR A 11 -8.97 -0.56 -17.83
N MET A 12 -9.27 -0.02 -16.65
CA MET A 12 -10.48 -0.35 -15.87
C MET A 12 -11.79 0.22 -16.44
N GLY A 13 -11.73 1.18 -17.37
CA GLY A 13 -12.91 1.81 -17.97
C GLY A 13 -13.94 2.28 -16.94
N ASN A 14 -15.20 1.90 -17.15
CA ASN A 14 -16.32 2.22 -16.27
C ASN A 14 -16.17 1.72 -14.82
N SER A 15 -15.29 0.75 -14.55
CA SER A 15 -15.04 0.25 -13.19
C SER A 15 -14.09 1.15 -12.39
N LEU A 16 -13.41 2.11 -13.05
CA LEU A 16 -12.41 2.97 -12.42
C LEU A 16 -12.98 3.78 -11.26
N LEU A 17 -14.13 4.45 -11.46
CA LEU A 17 -14.72 5.29 -10.41
C LEU A 17 -15.02 4.47 -9.14
N ARG A 18 -15.64 3.30 -9.30
CA ARG A 18 -15.92 2.40 -8.17
C ARG A 18 -14.63 1.92 -7.48
N TYR A 19 -13.60 1.62 -8.27
CA TYR A 19 -12.30 1.22 -7.73
C TYR A 19 -11.63 2.34 -6.92
N LEU A 20 -11.73 3.59 -7.37
CA LEU A 20 -11.19 4.75 -6.66
C LEU A 20 -11.99 5.01 -5.38
N GLN A 21 -13.33 5.02 -5.47
CA GLN A 21 -14.22 5.29 -4.33
C GLN A 21 -13.93 4.42 -3.10
N ILE A 22 -13.60 3.14 -3.27
CA ILE A 22 -13.29 2.24 -2.16
C ILE A 22 -11.92 2.50 -1.50
N LYS A 23 -11.13 3.43 -2.05
CA LYS A 23 -9.82 3.82 -1.55
C LYS A 23 -9.79 5.27 -1.04
N MET A 24 -10.65 6.14 -1.56
CA MET A 24 -10.57 7.58 -1.26
C MET A 24 -11.02 7.92 0.15
N HIS A 25 -10.24 8.76 0.83
CA HIS A 25 -10.61 9.31 2.12
C HIS A 25 -11.78 10.31 1.97
N PRO A 26 -12.87 10.24 2.77
CA PRO A 26 -14.06 11.09 2.63
C PRO A 26 -13.76 12.58 2.73
N ALA A 27 -12.74 12.95 3.51
CA ALA A 27 -12.25 14.33 3.62
C ALA A 27 -11.93 14.98 2.25
N ILE A 28 -11.53 14.19 1.24
CA ILE A 28 -11.26 14.70 -0.12
C ILE A 28 -12.51 15.36 -0.73
N ALA A 29 -13.70 14.83 -0.43
CA ALA A 29 -14.97 15.33 -0.95
C ALA A 29 -15.74 16.20 0.07
N ALA A 30 -15.18 16.45 1.26
CA ALA A 30 -15.88 17.15 2.34
C ALA A 30 -16.01 18.66 2.11
N LYS A 31 -15.03 19.26 1.43
CA LYS A 31 -15.05 20.67 0.99
C LYS A 31 -14.09 20.88 -0.17
N ILE A 32 -14.12 22.09 -0.74
CA ILE A 32 -13.11 22.54 -1.70
C ILE A 32 -11.90 23.03 -0.90
N TYR A 33 -10.72 22.49 -1.22
CA TYR A 33 -9.44 22.87 -0.66
C TYR A 33 -8.67 23.71 -1.68
N GLU A 34 -7.74 24.53 -1.20
CA GLU A 34 -6.78 25.21 -2.09
C GLU A 34 -5.81 24.22 -2.73
N THR A 35 -5.40 23.20 -1.96
CA THR A 35 -4.50 22.14 -2.42
C THR A 35 -4.74 20.88 -1.60
N ILE A 36 -4.61 19.73 -2.25
CA ILE A 36 -4.48 18.43 -1.58
C ILE A 36 -3.03 17.97 -1.72
N ILE A 37 -2.37 17.74 -0.59
CA ILE A 37 -0.96 17.36 -0.53
C ILE A 37 -0.87 15.92 -0.04
N VAL A 38 -0.33 15.03 -0.86
CA VAL A 38 -0.03 13.65 -0.46
C VAL A 38 1.39 13.59 0.07
N ILE A 39 1.58 13.03 1.27
CA ILE A 39 2.88 12.97 1.92
C ILE A 39 3.17 11.57 2.46
N GLY A 40 4.44 11.21 2.52
CA GLY A 40 4.91 10.07 3.29
C GLY A 40 4.97 10.44 4.76
N SER A 41 3.92 10.13 5.49
CA SER A 41 3.87 10.24 6.94
C SER A 41 2.87 9.22 7.46
N TYR A 42 3.32 8.31 8.31
CA TYR A 42 2.45 7.29 8.88
C TYR A 42 2.04 7.67 10.29
N SER A 43 0.93 8.40 10.41
CA SER A 43 0.30 8.73 11.69
C SER A 43 -1.13 8.23 11.72
N ARG A 44 -1.46 7.45 12.75
CA ARG A 44 -2.80 6.92 13.00
C ARG A 44 -3.40 7.41 14.32
N SER A 45 -2.81 8.46 14.90
CA SER A 45 -3.29 9.14 16.09
C SER A 45 -3.69 10.57 15.74
N ARG A 46 -4.47 11.20 16.63
CA ARG A 46 -4.83 12.62 16.45
C ARG A 46 -3.55 13.47 16.34
N PRO A 47 -3.52 14.47 15.43
CA PRO A 47 -4.64 15.04 14.68
C PRO A 47 -5.00 14.33 13.36
N SER A 48 -4.35 13.23 12.99
CA SER A 48 -4.66 12.46 11.78
C SER A 48 -6.01 11.75 11.92
N ILE A 49 -6.81 11.79 10.86
CA ILE A 49 -8.15 11.20 10.76
C ILE A 49 -8.02 9.89 10.00
N ILE A 50 -8.46 8.79 10.64
CA ILE A 50 -8.46 7.47 10.02
C ILE A 50 -9.63 7.36 9.04
N PHE A 51 -9.39 6.69 7.91
CA PHE A 51 -10.45 6.37 6.97
C PHE A 51 -11.42 5.33 7.56
N GLU A 52 -12.69 5.70 7.73
CA GLU A 52 -13.71 4.80 8.27
C GLU A 52 -14.09 3.64 7.33
N GLY A 53 -13.75 3.73 6.03
CA GLY A 53 -14.02 2.68 5.04
C GLY A 53 -12.93 1.61 4.93
N GLU A 54 -12.03 1.54 5.91
CA GLU A 54 -11.03 0.48 5.97
C GLU A 54 -11.65 -0.92 6.07
N LYS A 55 -11.03 -1.88 5.40
CA LYS A 55 -11.58 -3.24 5.27
C LYS A 55 -11.22 -4.09 6.49
N CYS A 56 -12.21 -4.47 7.30
CA CYS A 56 -11.99 -5.34 8.46
C CYS A 56 -12.10 -6.85 8.14
N ASP A 57 -12.24 -7.23 6.86
CA ASP A 57 -12.46 -8.61 6.42
C ASP A 57 -11.17 -9.41 6.13
N LYS A 58 -10.00 -8.79 6.32
CA LYS A 58 -8.69 -9.40 6.04
C LYS A 58 -7.60 -8.88 6.97
N PRO A 59 -6.55 -9.67 7.25
CA PRO A 59 -5.51 -9.27 8.21
C PRO A 59 -4.55 -8.19 7.70
N PHE A 60 -4.40 -8.05 6.37
CA PHE A 60 -3.39 -7.16 5.75
C PHE A 60 -3.92 -6.38 4.53
N ASN A 61 -3.20 -5.33 4.12
CA ASN A 61 -3.56 -4.44 3.00
C ASN A 61 -4.97 -3.82 3.15
N TRP A 62 -5.32 -3.43 4.37
CA TRP A 62 -6.61 -2.83 4.68
C TRP A 62 -6.49 -1.39 5.18
N GLN A 63 -5.37 -1.04 5.81
CA GLN A 63 -5.15 0.33 6.25
C GLN A 63 -5.03 1.23 5.02
N ARG A 64 -5.68 2.38 5.10
CA ARG A 64 -5.60 3.43 4.08
C ARG A 64 -4.86 4.64 4.65
N PRO A 65 -4.39 5.53 3.77
CA PRO A 65 -3.88 6.82 4.19
C PRO A 65 -4.85 7.57 5.09
N THR A 66 -4.31 8.23 6.10
CA THR A 66 -5.07 9.11 6.99
C THR A 66 -5.16 10.51 6.38
N ALA A 67 -6.05 11.34 6.91
CA ALA A 67 -6.20 12.72 6.45
C ALA A 67 -6.00 13.71 7.58
N ARG A 68 -5.42 14.86 7.28
CA ARG A 68 -5.26 15.98 8.22
C ARG A 68 -5.57 17.30 7.53
N VAL A 69 -6.42 18.11 8.14
CA VAL A 69 -6.73 19.45 7.63
C VAL A 69 -5.77 20.46 8.26
N VAL A 70 -5.05 21.20 7.42
CA VAL A 70 -4.10 22.25 7.84
C VAL A 70 -4.51 23.54 7.14
N GLY A 71 -5.22 24.43 7.86
CA GLY A 71 -5.81 25.63 7.25
C GLY A 71 -6.77 25.29 6.11
N ASN A 72 -6.45 25.73 4.89
CA ASN A 72 -7.22 25.42 3.69
C ASN A 72 -6.62 24.30 2.81
N GLN A 73 -5.64 23.56 3.33
CA GLN A 73 -5.05 22.41 2.68
C GLN A 73 -5.55 21.11 3.30
N LEU A 74 -5.65 20.08 2.48
CA LEU A 74 -5.86 18.70 2.92
C LEU A 74 -4.56 17.92 2.77
N TRP A 75 -4.06 17.38 3.86
CA TRP A 75 -2.89 16.50 3.86
C TRP A 75 -3.38 15.06 3.88
N ILE A 76 -2.91 14.25 2.93
CA ILE A 76 -3.16 12.81 2.87
C ILE A 76 -1.87 12.09 3.22
N GLU A 77 -1.91 11.38 4.34
CA GLU A 77 -0.76 10.83 5.04
C GLU A 77 -0.64 9.34 4.75
N CYS A 78 0.25 9.01 3.81
CA CYS A 78 0.54 7.64 3.36
C CYS A 78 1.70 7.03 4.17
N PHE A 79 1.76 5.70 4.24
CA PHE A 79 3.01 5.06 4.66
C PHE A 79 4.15 5.51 3.71
N PRO A 80 5.30 5.98 4.23
CA PRO A 80 6.36 6.53 3.40
C PRO A 80 6.88 5.56 2.33
N GLY A 81 7.09 6.11 1.14
CA GLY A 81 7.49 5.41 -0.08
C GLY A 81 7.25 6.34 -1.27
N TYR A 82 8.26 6.53 -2.11
CA TYR A 82 8.20 7.44 -3.24
C TYR A 82 7.05 7.05 -4.18
N ASP A 83 7.09 5.83 -4.69
CA ASP A 83 6.10 5.32 -5.64
C ASP A 83 4.70 5.26 -5.01
N HIS A 84 4.63 4.99 -3.71
CA HIS A 84 3.36 4.93 -3.00
C HIS A 84 2.70 6.31 -2.86
N THR A 85 3.48 7.32 -2.48
CA THR A 85 2.97 8.70 -2.33
C THR A 85 2.61 9.31 -3.69
N GLU A 86 3.45 9.13 -4.71
CA GLU A 86 3.15 9.56 -6.07
C GLU A 86 1.88 8.89 -6.60
N HIS A 87 1.81 7.57 -6.54
CA HIS A 87 0.66 6.83 -7.03
C HIS A 87 -0.63 7.25 -6.34
N TYR A 88 -0.61 7.47 -5.02
CA TYR A 88 -1.81 7.88 -4.30
C TYR A 88 -2.28 9.29 -4.71
N ALA A 89 -1.36 10.19 -5.04
CA ALA A 89 -1.69 11.50 -5.60
C ALA A 89 -2.35 11.37 -6.99
N GLU A 90 -1.86 10.46 -7.84
CA GLU A 90 -2.52 10.15 -9.12
C GLU A 90 -3.93 9.60 -8.94
N LEU A 91 -4.15 8.71 -7.97
CA LEU A 91 -5.49 8.17 -7.68
C LEU A 91 -6.46 9.27 -7.26
N ILE A 92 -6.02 10.19 -6.39
CA ILE A 92 -6.85 11.32 -5.94
C ILE A 92 -7.14 12.27 -7.10
N ALA A 93 -6.12 12.64 -7.88
CA ALA A 93 -6.28 13.53 -9.01
C ALA A 93 -7.27 12.96 -10.05
N SER A 94 -7.14 11.66 -10.35
CA SER A 94 -8.04 10.93 -11.25
C SER A 94 -9.47 10.89 -10.71
N TYR A 95 -9.63 10.63 -9.41
CA TYR A 95 -10.95 10.59 -8.76
C TYR A 95 -11.66 11.94 -8.85
N LEU A 96 -10.95 13.03 -8.54
CA LEU A 96 -11.48 14.39 -8.61
C LEU A 96 -11.82 14.81 -10.04
N GLU A 97 -10.97 14.46 -11.01
CA GLU A 97 -11.22 14.75 -12.42
C GLU A 97 -12.50 14.08 -12.92
N ILE A 98 -12.69 12.79 -12.63
CA ILE A 98 -13.92 12.06 -13.00
C ILE A 98 -15.16 12.71 -12.36
N LEU A 99 -15.09 13.09 -11.08
CA LEU A 99 -16.22 13.75 -10.42
C LEU A 99 -16.48 15.16 -10.99
N HIS A 100 -15.43 15.88 -11.38
CA HIS A 100 -15.57 17.19 -12.00
C HIS A 100 -16.29 17.09 -13.36
N GLN A 101 -15.95 16.09 -14.17
CA GLN A 101 -16.64 15.79 -15.44
C GLN A 101 -18.12 15.42 -15.24
N GLN A 102 -18.46 14.88 -14.07
CA GLN A 102 -19.85 14.60 -13.65
C GLN A 102 -20.57 15.84 -13.06
N GLY A 103 -19.92 17.01 -13.05
CA GLY A 103 -20.51 18.28 -12.60
C GLY A 103 -20.35 18.55 -11.09
N HIS A 104 -19.59 17.75 -10.36
CA HIS A 104 -19.33 18.01 -8.95
C HIS A 104 -18.38 19.21 -8.76
N LYS A 105 -18.72 20.08 -7.80
CA LYS A 105 -17.89 21.22 -7.40
C LYS A 105 -16.98 20.80 -6.25
N LEU A 106 -15.82 20.26 -6.58
CA LEU A 106 -14.77 19.81 -5.65
C LEU A 106 -13.43 20.47 -6.01
N THR A 107 -12.40 20.24 -5.20
CA THR A 107 -11.01 20.57 -5.55
C THR A 107 -10.65 19.96 -6.91
N ARG A 108 -9.88 20.66 -7.75
CA ARG A 108 -9.50 20.13 -9.06
C ARG A 108 -8.39 19.09 -8.92
N GLY A 109 -8.35 18.13 -9.84
CA GLY A 109 -7.25 17.17 -9.90
C GLY A 109 -5.89 17.82 -10.13
N SER A 110 -5.85 18.98 -10.80
CA SER A 110 -4.64 19.80 -11.00
C SER A 110 -4.07 20.40 -9.71
N ASP A 111 -4.89 20.50 -8.67
CA ASP A 111 -4.53 21.11 -7.38
C ASP A 111 -4.12 20.01 -6.36
N VAL A 112 -3.83 18.81 -6.87
CA VAL A 112 -3.25 17.71 -6.11
C VAL A 112 -1.75 17.68 -6.37
N CYS A 113 -0.95 17.61 -5.31
CA CYS A 113 0.49 17.43 -5.40
C CYS A 113 0.96 16.39 -4.38
N PHE A 114 2.21 15.94 -4.50
CA PHE A 114 2.83 15.07 -3.50
C PHE A 114 4.20 15.57 -3.10
N ILE A 115 4.61 15.23 -1.88
CA ILE A 115 5.97 15.41 -1.39
C ILE A 115 6.65 14.03 -1.43
N PRO A 116 7.72 13.88 -2.22
CA PRO A 116 8.38 12.58 -2.36
C PRO A 116 9.03 12.16 -1.04
N SER A 117 8.87 10.88 -0.70
CA SER A 117 9.65 10.23 0.37
C SER A 117 11.01 9.79 -0.15
N SER A 118 12.05 9.99 0.65
CA SER A 118 13.36 9.38 0.43
C SER A 118 13.41 7.95 0.98
N CYS A 119 14.41 7.16 0.58
CA CYS A 119 14.69 5.86 1.22
C CYS A 119 14.89 6.00 2.73
N SER A 120 15.52 7.08 3.20
CA SER A 120 15.71 7.34 4.64
C SER A 120 14.37 7.52 5.35
N ASP A 121 13.43 8.29 4.77
CA ASP A 121 12.10 8.47 5.36
C ASP A 121 11.35 7.14 5.50
N THR A 122 11.50 6.26 4.49
CA THR A 122 10.92 4.91 4.52
C THR A 122 11.58 4.04 5.58
N GLN A 123 12.91 4.04 5.69
CA GLN A 123 13.64 3.28 6.71
C GLN A 123 13.31 3.77 8.13
N ASP A 124 13.22 5.08 8.35
CA ASP A 124 12.83 5.67 9.63
C ASP A 124 11.40 5.27 10.01
N ALA A 125 10.48 5.26 9.04
CA ALA A 125 9.12 4.78 9.27
C ALA A 125 9.08 3.29 9.58
N LEU A 126 9.88 2.46 8.90
CA LEU A 126 10.01 1.02 9.19
C LEU A 126 10.57 0.78 10.59
N ASN A 127 11.56 1.57 11.02
CA ASN A 127 12.12 1.53 12.38
C ASN A 127 11.09 1.90 13.45
N ALA A 128 10.06 2.68 13.11
CA ALA A 128 8.95 3.01 14.01
C ALA A 128 7.81 1.97 14.00
N THR A 129 7.96 0.87 13.27
CA THR A 129 7.01 -0.26 13.29
C THR A 129 7.51 -1.42 14.14
N ASN A 130 6.68 -2.45 14.28
CA ASN A 130 7.02 -3.70 14.95
C ASN A 130 7.76 -4.71 14.05
N LEU A 131 8.46 -4.26 13.00
CA LEU A 131 9.17 -5.15 12.09
C LEU A 131 10.46 -5.72 12.71
N ASP A 132 11.02 -5.03 13.70
CA ASP A 132 12.16 -5.46 14.51
C ASP A 132 11.86 -6.68 15.40
N GLU A 133 10.59 -6.94 15.70
CA GLU A 133 10.12 -8.12 16.43
C GLU A 133 10.08 -9.40 15.56
N LEU A 134 10.32 -9.29 14.25
CA LEU A 134 10.38 -10.44 13.35
C LEU A 134 11.56 -11.35 13.75
N PRO A 135 11.37 -12.68 13.84
CA PRO A 135 12.46 -13.61 14.11
C PRO A 135 13.61 -13.46 13.10
N THR A 136 14.84 -13.33 13.61
CA THR A 136 16.06 -13.08 12.81
C THR A 136 16.65 -14.35 12.20
N GLU A 137 16.29 -15.49 12.75
CA GLU A 137 16.75 -16.83 12.36
C GLU A 137 15.73 -17.50 11.43
N VAL A 138 15.54 -16.95 10.23
CA VAL A 138 14.65 -17.53 9.22
C VAL A 138 15.38 -17.63 7.89
N ASP A 139 15.19 -18.74 7.18
CA ASP A 139 15.92 -19.03 5.94
C ASP A 139 15.26 -18.39 4.70
N THR A 140 13.95 -18.15 4.78
CA THR A 140 13.16 -17.57 3.68
C THR A 140 12.07 -16.65 4.20
N VAL A 141 11.89 -15.50 3.55
CA VAL A 141 10.83 -14.54 3.89
C VAL A 141 9.88 -14.39 2.70
N VAL A 142 8.60 -14.67 2.92
CA VAL A 142 7.54 -14.49 1.94
C VAL A 142 6.77 -13.21 2.26
N LEU A 143 6.68 -12.28 1.31
CA LEU A 143 6.03 -10.97 1.42
C LEU A 143 4.79 -10.90 0.52
N GLY A 144 3.99 -9.83 0.68
CA GLY A 144 2.85 -9.54 -0.19
C GLY A 144 1.51 -10.06 0.35
N LEU A 145 0.73 -10.74 -0.49
CA LEU A 145 -0.61 -11.27 -0.20
C LEU A 145 -0.57 -12.61 0.55
N VAL A 146 0.32 -12.76 1.52
CA VAL A 146 0.59 -14.02 2.24
C VAL A 146 -0.63 -14.63 2.96
N HIS A 147 -1.62 -13.80 3.32
CA HIS A 147 -2.89 -14.27 3.89
C HIS A 147 -3.72 -15.11 2.90
N ARG A 148 -3.46 -15.01 1.59
CA ARG A 148 -4.07 -15.87 0.56
C ARG A 148 -3.40 -17.23 0.46
N LEU A 149 -2.22 -17.41 1.06
CA LEU A 149 -1.51 -18.68 1.16
C LEU A 149 -1.90 -19.45 2.44
N GLY A 150 -3.18 -19.39 2.84
CA GLY A 150 -3.63 -19.89 4.15
C GLY A 150 -3.34 -21.36 4.45
N ARG A 151 -3.20 -22.20 3.41
CA ARG A 151 -2.76 -23.61 3.56
C ARG A 151 -1.29 -23.74 3.99
N LEU A 152 -0.47 -22.75 3.65
CA LEU A 152 0.96 -22.71 3.96
C LEU A 152 1.23 -21.91 5.24
N SER A 153 0.54 -20.76 5.42
CA SER A 153 0.75 -19.88 6.57
C SER A 153 -0.06 -20.24 7.81
N SER A 154 -1.09 -21.09 7.68
CA SER A 154 -2.15 -21.34 8.68
C SER A 154 -2.85 -20.03 9.07
N ALA A 155 -3.95 -19.73 8.38
CA ALA A 155 -4.58 -18.41 8.29
C ALA A 155 -4.94 -17.67 9.62
N THR A 156 -4.81 -18.30 10.78
CA THR A 156 -5.27 -17.80 12.09
C THR A 156 -4.17 -17.33 13.04
N ASP A 157 -2.90 -17.68 12.83
CA ASP A 157 -1.86 -17.59 13.88
C ASP A 157 -0.84 -16.47 13.60
N TRP A 158 -1.30 -15.31 13.13
CA TRP A 158 -0.44 -14.15 12.89
C TRP A 158 0.03 -13.55 14.22
N LYS A 159 1.34 -13.47 14.40
CA LYS A 159 2.01 -12.67 15.44
C LYS A 159 2.17 -11.22 14.96
N GLY A 160 2.42 -10.30 15.89
CA GLY A 160 2.63 -8.87 15.62
C GLY A 160 1.33 -8.07 15.63
N ASP A 161 1.27 -7.06 16.50
CA ASP A 161 0.11 -6.18 16.70
C ASP A 161 0.26 -4.79 16.07
N GLY A 162 1.44 -4.47 15.48
CA GLY A 162 1.74 -3.21 14.78
C GLY A 162 1.50 -3.24 13.26
N CYS A 163 2.28 -2.54 12.45
CA CYS A 163 2.05 -2.49 10.99
C CYS A 163 2.23 -3.84 10.30
N PHE A 164 3.09 -4.68 10.86
CA PHE A 164 3.44 -5.99 10.33
C PHE A 164 2.81 -7.09 11.19
N GLY A 165 2.48 -8.19 10.51
CA GLY A 165 2.18 -9.43 11.20
C GLY A 165 2.80 -10.59 10.45
N TRP A 166 3.21 -11.64 11.18
CA TRP A 166 3.93 -12.75 10.59
C TRP A 166 3.56 -14.11 11.17
N ALA A 167 3.82 -15.15 10.39
CA ALA A 167 3.74 -16.54 10.82
C ALA A 167 5.01 -17.26 10.35
N VAL A 168 5.67 -17.98 11.25
CA VAL A 168 6.86 -18.79 10.90
C VAL A 168 6.47 -20.26 10.82
N ARG A 169 6.92 -20.95 9.77
CA ARG A 169 6.64 -22.36 9.51
C ARG A 169 7.89 -23.07 9.06
N GLN A 170 7.97 -24.37 9.35
CA GLN A 170 9.07 -25.18 8.91
C GLN A 170 8.65 -26.03 7.69
N PHE A 171 9.44 -25.98 6.62
CA PHE A 171 9.27 -26.81 5.42
C PHE A 171 10.58 -27.52 5.11
N ASN A 172 10.59 -28.85 5.17
CA ASN A 172 11.78 -29.67 4.86
C ASN A 172 13.05 -29.19 5.59
N GLY A 173 12.92 -28.79 6.86
CA GLY A 173 14.03 -28.29 7.67
C GLY A 173 14.32 -26.79 7.54
N ARG A 174 13.71 -26.07 6.60
CA ARG A 174 13.86 -24.61 6.45
C ARG A 174 12.78 -23.84 7.20
N GLU A 175 13.17 -22.78 7.90
CA GLU A 175 12.28 -21.81 8.54
C GLU A 175 11.85 -20.75 7.53
N VAL A 176 10.54 -20.64 7.34
CA VAL A 176 9.91 -19.72 6.38
C VAL A 176 9.00 -18.76 7.14
N ALA A 177 9.31 -17.47 7.08
CA ALA A 177 8.47 -16.40 7.62
C ALA A 177 7.52 -15.87 6.53
N PHE A 178 6.22 -15.98 6.76
CA PHE A 178 5.22 -15.26 5.98
C PHE A 178 4.97 -13.92 6.64
N VAL A 179 5.19 -12.82 5.94
CA VAL A 179 5.12 -11.46 6.49
C VAL A 179 4.07 -10.65 5.72
N GLY A 180 3.04 -10.23 6.44
CA GLY A 180 1.98 -9.37 5.95
C GLY A 180 2.13 -7.94 6.46
N PHE A 181 1.59 -6.99 5.69
CA PHE A 181 1.69 -5.57 5.97
C PHE A 181 0.32 -4.89 5.84
N ARG A 182 -0.08 -4.14 6.86
CA ARG A 182 -1.45 -3.61 6.99
C ARG A 182 -1.75 -2.44 6.03
N PRO A 183 -0.87 -1.45 5.78
CA PRO A 183 -1.05 -0.41 4.76
C PRO A 183 -1.16 -0.98 3.34
N SER A 184 -0.08 -1.55 2.81
CA SER A 184 0.02 -2.38 1.59
C SER A 184 1.46 -2.34 1.11
N PHE A 185 1.98 -3.42 0.55
CA PHE A 185 3.21 -3.36 -0.23
C PHE A 185 2.87 -2.66 -1.56
N TRP A 186 3.44 -1.48 -1.81
CA TRP A 186 3.25 -0.74 -3.06
C TRP A 186 4.56 -0.08 -3.47
N GLY A 187 4.93 -0.24 -4.74
CA GLY A 187 6.17 0.29 -5.30
C GLY A 187 7.40 -0.05 -4.47
N ASP A 188 8.25 0.95 -4.26
CA ASP A 188 9.51 0.91 -3.51
C ASP A 188 9.42 0.36 -2.08
N ILE A 189 8.28 0.47 -1.38
CA ILE A 189 8.12 -0.02 0.01
C ILE A 189 8.52 -1.49 0.16
N ALA A 190 8.21 -2.34 -0.84
CA ALA A 190 8.56 -3.75 -0.77
C ALA A 190 10.09 -3.97 -0.75
N GLY A 191 10.82 -3.18 -1.55
CA GLY A 191 12.29 -3.21 -1.57
C GLY A 191 12.89 -2.71 -0.26
N GLU A 192 12.35 -1.64 0.30
CA GLU A 192 12.81 -1.08 1.57
C GLU A 192 12.55 -2.03 2.76
N VAL A 193 11.44 -2.77 2.75
CA VAL A 193 11.19 -3.84 3.73
C VAL A 193 12.19 -4.99 3.58
N ILE A 194 12.49 -5.41 2.36
CA ILE A 194 13.52 -6.44 2.11
C ILE A 194 14.88 -5.97 2.64
N HIS A 195 15.27 -4.74 2.33
CA HIS A 195 16.52 -4.14 2.80
C HIS A 195 16.58 -4.10 4.34
N TYR A 196 15.49 -3.67 4.98
CA TYR A 196 15.36 -3.63 6.43
C TYR A 196 15.57 -5.02 7.05
N ILE A 197 14.88 -6.04 6.54
CA ILE A 197 14.95 -7.40 7.06
C ILE A 197 16.35 -8.00 6.81
N ALA A 198 16.89 -7.86 5.61
CA ALA A 198 18.21 -8.38 5.24
C ALA A 198 19.35 -7.75 6.04
N SER A 199 19.22 -6.49 6.45
CA SER A 199 20.23 -5.81 7.28
C SER A 199 20.22 -6.25 8.75
N ARG A 200 19.15 -6.89 9.22
CA ARG A 200 18.96 -7.29 10.62
C ARG A 200 18.97 -8.79 10.86
N CYS A 201 18.54 -9.59 9.89
CA CYS A 201 18.46 -11.03 10.03
C CYS A 201 19.82 -11.67 9.75
N SER A 202 20.20 -12.63 10.59
CA SER A 202 21.47 -13.36 10.52
C SER A 202 21.48 -14.46 9.45
N ARG A 203 20.30 -14.94 9.01
CA ARG A 203 20.18 -16.19 8.24
C ARG A 203 19.22 -16.17 7.05
N VAL A 204 18.82 -15.01 6.54
CA VAL A 204 17.88 -14.95 5.40
C VAL A 204 18.61 -15.12 4.08
N ASP A 205 18.34 -16.23 3.36
CA ASP A 205 18.92 -16.50 2.04
C ASP A 205 18.02 -16.03 0.87
N GLU A 206 16.70 -15.98 1.12
CA GLU A 206 15.72 -15.84 0.03
C GLU A 206 14.49 -15.02 0.44
N PHE A 207 14.07 -14.13 -0.44
CA PHE A 207 12.82 -13.38 -0.35
C PHE A 207 11.90 -13.79 -1.50
N LEU A 208 10.64 -14.07 -1.18
CA LEU A 208 9.60 -14.41 -2.14
C LEU A 208 8.48 -13.37 -2.06
N TYR A 209 8.24 -12.62 -3.13
CA TYR A 209 7.09 -11.71 -3.18
C TYR A 209 5.90 -12.42 -3.84
N PHE A 210 4.79 -12.53 -3.11
CA PHE A 210 3.55 -13.09 -3.62
C PHE A 210 2.51 -12.00 -3.82
N GLY A 211 2.15 -11.70 -5.07
CA GLY A 211 1.26 -10.60 -5.41
C GLY A 211 0.26 -10.94 -6.49
N LYS A 212 -0.69 -10.03 -6.71
CA LYS A 212 -1.56 -10.04 -7.89
C LYS A 212 -0.96 -9.10 -8.93
N LEU A 213 -0.92 -9.53 -10.18
CA LEU A 213 -0.59 -8.65 -11.30
C LEU A 213 -1.77 -8.50 -12.25
N GLY A 214 -1.87 -7.32 -12.86
CA GLY A 214 -2.74 -7.11 -14.02
C GLY A 214 -2.00 -7.46 -15.29
N SER A 215 -2.66 -8.13 -16.23
CA SER A 215 -2.08 -8.34 -17.56
C SER A 215 -2.01 -7.02 -18.33
N VAL A 216 -0.87 -6.77 -18.95
CA VAL A 216 -0.68 -5.69 -19.93
C VAL A 216 -0.85 -6.19 -21.38
N SER A 217 -1.02 -7.50 -21.57
CA SER A 217 -1.22 -8.12 -22.88
C SER A 217 -2.71 -8.30 -23.20
N VAL A 218 -3.11 -7.78 -24.36
CA VAL A 218 -4.48 -7.92 -24.90
C VAL A 218 -4.82 -9.38 -25.22
N THR A 219 -3.82 -10.24 -25.46
CA THR A 219 -4.00 -11.67 -25.76
C THR A 219 -4.25 -12.53 -24.51
N VAL A 220 -3.95 -12.00 -23.32
CA VAL A 220 -4.24 -12.66 -22.02
C VAL A 220 -5.55 -12.09 -21.43
N ALA A 221 -6.31 -11.29 -22.18
CA ALA A 221 -7.55 -10.65 -21.75
C ALA A 221 -8.77 -11.60 -21.66
N GLY A 222 -8.55 -12.85 -21.23
CA GLY A 222 -9.55 -13.57 -20.44
C GLY A 222 -9.36 -13.13 -18.99
N VAL A 223 -10.44 -12.90 -18.25
CA VAL A 223 -10.44 -12.41 -16.86
C VAL A 223 -9.69 -13.35 -15.91
N TYR A 224 -8.36 -13.35 -15.94
CA TYR A 224 -7.49 -14.07 -15.04
C TYR A 224 -6.67 -13.03 -14.27
N CYS A 225 -7.02 -12.87 -12.99
CA CYS A 225 -6.11 -12.27 -12.03
C CYS A 225 -5.08 -13.33 -11.69
N ASP A 226 -3.94 -13.30 -12.37
CA ASP A 226 -2.85 -14.22 -12.06
C ASP A 226 -2.08 -13.74 -10.84
N TYR A 227 -1.67 -14.71 -10.03
CA TYR A 227 -0.75 -14.48 -8.93
C TYR A 227 0.67 -14.62 -9.46
N LEU A 228 1.52 -13.61 -9.20
CA LEU A 228 2.95 -13.72 -9.46
C LEU A 228 3.67 -14.05 -8.16
N MET A 229 4.62 -14.98 -8.27
CA MET A 229 5.67 -15.19 -7.28
C MET A 229 6.99 -14.76 -7.91
N THR A 230 7.65 -13.77 -7.32
CA THR A 230 9.00 -13.34 -7.71
C THR A 230 9.96 -13.68 -6.59
N THR A 231 11.15 -14.16 -6.96
CA THR A 231 12.20 -14.56 -6.01
C THR A 231 13.38 -13.60 -6.11
N LEU A 232 13.88 -13.16 -4.95
CA LEU A 232 15.16 -12.49 -4.80
C LEU A 232 16.01 -13.33 -3.84
N ARG A 233 17.22 -13.70 -4.26
CA ARG A 233 18.21 -14.34 -3.39
C ARG A 233 19.22 -13.29 -2.94
N VAL A 234 19.54 -13.30 -1.66
CA VAL A 234 20.45 -12.32 -1.01
C VAL A 234 21.80 -12.99 -0.77
#